data_AF-A0A321L6B8-F1
#
_entry.id   AF-A0A321L6B8-F1
#
_cell.length_a   1.000
_cell.length_b   1.000
_cell.length_c   1.000
_cell.angle_alpha   90.00
_cell.angle_beta   90.00
_cell.angle_gamma   90.00
#
_symmetry.space_group_name_H-M   'P 1'
#
loop_
_entity.id
_entity.type
_entity.pdbx_description
1 polymer ?
#
loop_
_entity_poly.entity_id
_entity_poly.type
_entity_poly.pdbx_seq_one_letter_code
_entity_poly.pdbx_strand_id
1 'polypeptide(L)'
;MSGMKFRRTCSSCNATFFSPDRKASLCLKCSKKRVVKHIPAPAPAEYKQPVQAVRVAPRGNFPRSAPAAAQPRREKTARSPKTAALTPELRDKIIECYENSYTDKNLKIKDIHGEIAEKLWVKRKLVADVLRELNQTRVEFTNELKARAIEMYKRFVENGHRPDGGRRKAISVAFGVPYKQVMNAIREWSLSQYEKSPTPTPSRQQLFEIEKTYWSELEKSRYGLIEMPDRIAEQLGYVTRWQVLRWLDVLHDDERAFVSVSDPSPELQERILEEYQKYLDAPAPPEHGLHITIANNIGKVSPRQVHKILQIHRHKRRASYPHI
;
A
#
# COMPACT_ATOMS: atom_id res chain seq x y z
N MET A 1 -28.23 5.78 -22.54
CA MET A 1 -27.27 4.73 -22.96
C MET A 1 -26.21 4.56 -21.88
N SER A 2 -26.25 3.47 -21.09
CA SER A 2 -25.33 3.28 -19.95
C SER A 2 -24.11 2.46 -20.38
N GLY A 3 -23.00 3.14 -20.67
CA GLY A 3 -21.72 2.49 -20.99
C GLY A 3 -21.16 1.65 -19.84
N MET A 4 -20.33 0.66 -20.17
CA MET A 4 -19.63 -0.22 -19.23
C MET A 4 -18.92 0.59 -18.13
N LYS A 5 -19.20 0.29 -16.86
CA LYS A 5 -18.58 0.96 -15.71
C LYS A 5 -17.53 0.06 -15.08
N PHE A 6 -16.30 0.52 -15.02
CA PHE A 6 -15.18 -0.20 -14.42
C PHE A 6 -15.07 0.16 -12.94
N ARG A 7 -14.93 -0.87 -12.08
CA ARG A 7 -14.62 -0.69 -10.66
C ARG A 7 -13.14 -0.32 -10.53
N ARG A 8 -12.85 0.85 -9.98
CA ARG A 8 -11.50 1.41 -9.85
C ARG A 8 -11.24 1.86 -8.42
N THR A 9 -9.97 1.97 -8.04
CA THR A 9 -9.55 2.41 -6.72
C THR A 9 -8.90 3.78 -6.85
N CYS A 10 -9.37 4.76 -6.07
CA CYS A 10 -8.84 6.12 -6.11
C CYS A 10 -7.40 6.15 -5.58
N SER A 11 -6.46 6.59 -6.40
CA SER A 11 -5.04 6.75 -6.03
C SER A 11 -4.79 7.75 -4.89
N SER A 12 -5.74 8.64 -4.60
CA SER A 12 -5.61 9.66 -3.55
C SER A 12 -6.22 9.28 -2.21
N CYS A 13 -7.31 8.50 -2.18
CA CYS A 13 -8.03 8.18 -0.94
C CYS A 13 -8.36 6.69 -0.78
N ASN A 14 -7.92 5.85 -1.71
CA ASN A 14 -8.20 4.41 -1.79
C ASN A 14 -9.69 4.02 -1.81
N ALA A 15 -10.61 4.98 -1.93
CA ALA A 15 -12.02 4.68 -2.10
C ALA A 15 -12.25 3.98 -3.44
N THR A 16 -13.00 2.90 -3.42
CA THR A 16 -13.45 2.23 -4.64
C THR A 16 -14.58 3.04 -5.28
N PHE A 17 -14.49 3.30 -6.58
CA PHE A 17 -15.49 4.04 -7.33
C PHE A 17 -15.68 3.45 -8.73
N PHE A 18 -16.82 3.74 -9.34
CA PHE A 18 -17.13 3.28 -10.70
C PHE A 18 -16.88 4.42 -11.68
N SER A 19 -16.16 4.12 -12.76
CA SER A 19 -15.84 5.07 -13.83
C SER A 19 -16.12 4.45 -15.19
N PRO A 20 -16.70 5.18 -16.16
CA PRO A 20 -16.79 4.73 -17.54
C PRO A 20 -15.40 4.71 -18.22
N ASP A 21 -14.46 5.51 -17.73
CA ASP A 21 -13.09 5.55 -18.22
C ASP A 21 -12.19 4.58 -17.43
N ARG A 22 -11.52 3.67 -18.15
CA ARG A 22 -10.56 2.69 -17.64
C ARG A 22 -9.30 3.34 -17.06
N LYS A 23 -8.94 4.53 -17.53
CA LYS A 23 -7.72 5.25 -17.11
C LYS A 23 -7.94 6.15 -15.90
N ALA A 24 -9.19 6.32 -15.44
CA ALA A 24 -9.49 7.13 -14.27
C ALA A 24 -8.76 6.63 -13.02
N SER A 25 -7.95 7.52 -12.42
CA SER A 25 -7.11 7.25 -11.25
C SER A 25 -7.61 7.92 -9.97
N LEU A 26 -8.60 8.81 -10.06
CA LEU A 26 -9.13 9.58 -8.93
C LEU A 26 -10.66 9.50 -8.87
N CYS A 27 -11.22 9.32 -7.67
CA CYS A 27 -12.67 9.38 -7.50
C CYS A 27 -13.18 10.81 -7.64
N LEU A 28 -14.49 10.96 -7.90
CA LEU A 28 -15.18 12.25 -8.05
C LEU A 28 -14.93 13.23 -6.89
N LYS A 29 -14.72 12.73 -5.66
CA LYS A 29 -14.40 13.57 -4.49
C LYS A 29 -12.96 14.09 -4.53
N CYS A 30 -12.01 13.30 -5.03
CA CYS A 30 -10.60 13.67 -5.11
C CYS A 30 -10.29 14.49 -6.37
N SER A 31 -11.00 14.24 -7.48
CA SER A 31 -10.86 15.06 -8.69
C SER A 31 -11.34 16.49 -8.45
N LYS A 32 -12.54 16.68 -7.87
CA LYS A 32 -13.07 18.02 -7.52
C LYS A 32 -12.17 18.79 -6.54
N LYS A 33 -11.47 18.11 -5.64
CA LYS A 33 -10.51 18.74 -4.71
C LYS A 33 -9.20 19.19 -5.36
N ARG A 34 -8.80 18.57 -6.48
CA ARG A 34 -7.59 18.96 -7.23
C ARG A 34 -7.85 20.07 -8.24
N VAL A 35 -9.05 20.11 -8.85
CA VAL A 35 -9.44 21.17 -9.80
C VAL A 35 -9.41 22.56 -9.14
N VAL A 36 -9.61 22.65 -7.82
CA VAL A 36 -9.54 23.93 -7.08
C VAL A 36 -8.11 24.44 -6.90
N LYS A 37 -7.06 23.65 -7.17
CA LYS A 37 -5.67 24.02 -6.82
C LYS A 37 -4.73 24.31 -7.99
N HIS A 38 -5.09 24.10 -9.25
CA HIS A 38 -4.25 24.53 -10.38
C HIS A 38 -5.06 24.87 -11.63
N ILE A 39 -4.72 26.04 -12.19
CA ILE A 39 -5.08 26.68 -13.47
C ILE A 39 -6.13 27.82 -13.34
N PRO A 40 -5.75 29.10 -13.60
CA PRO A 40 -6.69 30.14 -13.97
C PRO A 40 -7.17 29.82 -15.40
N ALA A 41 -8.47 29.55 -15.56
CA ALA A 41 -9.04 29.29 -16.87
C ALA A 41 -9.28 30.62 -17.62
N PRO A 42 -8.85 30.76 -18.89
CA PRO A 42 -9.38 31.80 -19.76
C PRO A 42 -10.83 31.44 -20.14
N ALA A 43 -11.70 32.44 -20.19
CA ALA A 43 -13.09 32.29 -20.62
C ALA A 43 -13.17 31.74 -22.06
N PRO A 44 -14.24 30.98 -22.37
CA PRO A 44 -15.16 31.53 -23.35
C PRO A 44 -16.65 31.27 -23.06
N ALA A 45 -17.43 32.28 -23.47
CA ALA A 45 -18.78 32.27 -24.03
C ALA A 45 -19.87 31.35 -23.45
N GLU A 46 -20.83 32.01 -22.79
CA GLU A 46 -22.29 31.83 -22.87
C GLU A 46 -22.84 30.52 -23.45
N TYR A 47 -23.55 29.76 -22.62
CA TYR A 47 -24.88 29.24 -22.97
C TYR A 47 -25.69 29.02 -21.69
N LYS A 48 -26.69 29.88 -21.48
CA LYS A 48 -27.71 29.73 -20.44
C LYS A 48 -28.67 28.62 -20.86
N GLN A 49 -28.97 27.65 -19.98
CA GLN A 49 -30.34 27.20 -19.72
C GLN A 49 -30.44 26.30 -18.47
N PRO A 50 -31.57 26.35 -17.73
CA PRO A 50 -31.73 25.72 -16.42
C PRO A 50 -32.36 24.33 -16.54
N VAL A 51 -31.93 23.37 -15.71
CA VAL A 51 -32.64 22.09 -15.58
C VAL A 51 -33.05 21.86 -14.14
N GLN A 52 -34.38 21.78 -13.98
CA GLN A 52 -35.15 21.67 -12.76
C GLN A 52 -34.88 20.35 -12.02
N ALA A 53 -34.90 20.42 -10.69
CA ALA A 53 -34.88 19.25 -9.83
C ALA A 53 -36.25 18.56 -9.81
N VAL A 54 -36.33 17.37 -10.43
CA VAL A 54 -37.50 16.49 -10.34
C VAL A 54 -37.61 15.93 -8.92
N ARG A 55 -38.70 16.29 -8.24
CA ARG A 55 -39.15 15.68 -6.98
C ARG A 55 -39.68 14.28 -7.27
N VAL A 56 -39.19 13.27 -6.54
CA VAL A 56 -39.82 11.93 -6.49
C VAL A 56 -40.48 11.76 -5.13
N ALA A 57 -41.75 11.34 -5.17
CA ALA A 57 -42.69 11.17 -4.06
C ALA A 57 -42.34 10.00 -3.10
N PRO A 58 -42.93 9.96 -1.89
CA PRO A 58 -42.60 8.99 -0.85
C PRO A 58 -43.47 7.71 -0.95
N ARG A 59 -42.86 6.56 -0.63
CA ARG A 59 -43.51 5.29 -0.24
C ARG A 59 -42.77 4.79 1.00
N GLY A 60 -43.36 4.22 2.04
CA GLY A 60 -44.74 3.92 2.38
C GLY A 60 -44.78 3.55 3.88
N ASN A 61 -45.96 3.67 4.49
CA ASN A 61 -46.24 3.42 5.89
C ASN A 61 -45.96 1.97 6.31
N PHE A 62 -45.28 1.79 7.44
CA PHE A 62 -45.38 0.59 8.28
C PHE A 62 -45.92 0.98 9.66
N PRO A 63 -46.79 0.14 10.26
CA PRO A 63 -47.55 0.50 11.46
C PRO A 63 -46.69 0.52 12.73
N ARG A 64 -47.15 1.38 13.63
CA ARG A 64 -46.49 1.92 14.82
C ARG A 64 -46.81 1.05 16.03
N SER A 65 -45.84 0.32 16.55
CA SER A 65 -45.91 -0.26 17.90
C SER A 65 -45.66 0.83 18.94
N ALA A 66 -46.43 0.80 20.04
CA ALA A 66 -46.53 1.81 21.08
C ALA A 66 -45.20 2.23 21.72
N PRO A 67 -45.07 3.50 22.20
CA PRO A 67 -43.85 4.01 22.81
C PRO A 67 -43.70 3.51 24.25
N ALA A 68 -42.54 2.93 24.57
CA ALA A 68 -42.09 2.78 25.95
C ALA A 68 -41.80 4.17 26.56
N ALA A 69 -42.16 4.32 27.83
CA ALA A 69 -42.14 5.56 28.60
C ALA A 69 -40.85 6.39 28.41
N ALA A 70 -41.03 7.63 27.98
CA ALA A 70 -39.95 8.60 27.85
C ALA A 70 -39.50 9.07 29.24
N GLN A 71 -38.24 8.81 29.59
CA GLN A 71 -37.59 9.53 30.69
C GLN A 71 -37.46 11.02 30.34
N PRO A 72 -37.58 11.93 31.33
CA PRO A 72 -37.54 13.37 31.08
C PRO A 72 -36.21 13.77 30.45
N ARG A 73 -36.30 14.29 29.21
CA ARG A 73 -35.17 14.92 28.52
C ARG A 73 -34.72 16.13 29.33
N ARG A 74 -33.50 16.06 29.88
CA ARG A 74 -32.78 17.25 30.37
C ARG A 74 -32.72 18.27 29.24
N GLU A 75 -33.25 19.46 29.51
CA GLU A 75 -33.17 20.61 28.62
C GLU A 75 -31.71 20.89 28.26
N LYS A 76 -31.40 20.78 26.97
CA LYS A 76 -30.10 21.21 26.44
C LYS A 76 -30.12 22.72 26.37
N THR A 77 -29.50 23.36 27.35
CA THR A 77 -29.13 24.77 27.26
C THR A 77 -28.32 25.00 25.98
N ALA A 78 -28.70 26.03 25.22
CA ALA A 78 -28.06 26.42 23.97
C ALA A 78 -26.62 26.84 24.23
N ARG A 79 -25.69 25.90 24.08
CA ARG A 79 -24.25 26.11 24.21
C ARG A 79 -23.73 26.91 23.01
N SER A 80 -22.98 27.97 23.29
CA SER A 80 -22.30 28.81 22.29
C SER A 80 -21.48 27.95 21.32
N PRO A 81 -21.44 28.32 20.02
CA PRO A 81 -20.79 27.50 18.99
C PRO A 81 -19.30 27.36 19.30
N LYS A 82 -18.80 26.12 19.35
CA LYS A 82 -17.38 25.81 19.55
C LYS A 82 -16.52 26.55 18.54
N THR A 83 -15.44 27.17 19.02
CA THR A 83 -14.48 27.94 18.22
C THR A 83 -14.03 27.14 16.99
N ALA A 84 -14.20 27.74 15.81
CA ALA A 84 -13.97 27.08 14.53
C ALA A 84 -12.59 27.35 13.93
N ALA A 85 -11.93 28.42 14.37
CA ALA A 85 -10.62 28.86 13.88
C ALA A 85 -9.51 28.47 14.87
N LEU A 86 -8.37 28.00 14.33
CA LEU A 86 -7.17 27.72 15.09
C LEU A 86 -6.35 29.01 15.20
N THR A 87 -6.34 29.64 16.37
CA THR A 87 -5.41 30.74 16.67
C THR A 87 -4.10 30.16 17.23
N PRO A 88 -2.95 30.86 17.07
CA PRO A 88 -1.67 30.42 17.64
C PRO A 88 -1.74 30.24 19.16
N GLU A 89 -2.42 31.13 19.88
CA GLU A 89 -2.62 31.00 21.34
C GLU A 89 -3.44 29.75 21.74
N LEU A 90 -4.42 29.38 20.92
CA LEU A 90 -5.24 28.18 21.16
C LEU A 90 -4.46 26.90 20.86
N ARG A 91 -3.53 26.96 19.91
CA ARG A 91 -2.59 25.87 19.62
C ARG A 91 -1.68 25.61 20.82
N ASP A 92 -1.08 26.66 21.40
CA ASP A 92 -0.17 26.52 22.54
C ASP A 92 -0.90 25.98 23.77
N LYS A 93 -2.13 26.42 24.03
CA LYS A 93 -2.98 25.87 25.10
C LYS A 93 -3.34 24.39 24.90
N ILE A 94 -3.55 23.95 23.66
CA ILE A 94 -3.79 22.53 23.34
C ILE A 94 -2.52 21.71 23.62
N ILE A 95 -1.36 22.23 23.25
CA ILE A 95 -0.05 21.59 23.44
C ILE A 95 0.27 21.46 24.93
N GLU A 96 0.18 22.55 25.68
CA GLU A 96 0.41 22.59 27.13
C GLU A 96 -0.54 21.63 27.87
N CYS A 97 -1.82 21.61 27.50
CA CYS A 97 -2.79 20.69 28.10
C CYS A 97 -2.47 19.21 27.80
N TYR A 98 -1.92 18.92 26.62
CA TYR A 98 -1.49 17.57 26.26
C TYR A 98 -0.24 17.16 27.05
N GLU A 99 0.77 18.03 27.09
CA GLU A 99 2.04 17.77 27.77
C GLU A 99 1.88 17.57 29.28
N ASN A 100 1.06 18.40 29.94
CA ASN A 100 0.91 18.38 31.39
C ASN A 100 -0.01 17.27 31.92
N SER A 101 -0.96 16.79 31.13
CA SER A 101 -2.05 15.92 31.64
C SER A 101 -2.09 14.53 31.01
N TYR A 102 -1.38 14.30 29.90
CA TYR A 102 -1.58 13.13 29.05
C TYR A 102 -0.29 12.45 28.55
N THR A 103 0.90 13.02 28.78
CA THR A 103 2.18 12.42 28.35
C THR A 103 2.45 11.05 28.98
N ASP A 104 2.05 10.85 30.24
CA ASP A 104 2.34 9.61 30.99
C ASP A 104 1.12 8.67 31.14
N LYS A 105 -0.03 9.01 30.54
CA LYS A 105 -1.25 8.21 30.68
C LYS A 105 -1.42 7.25 29.51
N ASN A 106 -1.60 5.96 29.81
CA ASN A 106 -1.89 4.89 28.85
C ASN A 106 -3.36 4.93 28.35
N LEU A 107 -3.81 6.09 27.84
CA LEU A 107 -5.15 6.31 27.32
C LEU A 107 -5.16 6.23 25.79
N LYS A 108 -6.30 5.80 25.21
CA LYS A 108 -6.45 5.79 23.76
C LYS A 108 -6.47 7.22 23.23
N ILE A 109 -5.73 7.48 22.15
CA ILE A 109 -5.59 8.81 21.51
C ILE A 109 -6.94 9.50 21.23
N LYS A 110 -7.97 8.72 20.88
CA LYS A 110 -9.33 9.26 20.62
C LYS A 110 -9.99 9.86 21.86
N ASP A 111 -9.71 9.31 23.02
CA ASP A 111 -10.28 9.74 24.30
C ASP A 111 -9.54 11.00 24.77
N ILE A 112 -8.21 11.04 24.61
CA ILE A 112 -7.38 12.24 24.82
C ILE A 112 -7.88 13.42 23.97
N HIS A 113 -8.17 13.20 22.67
CA HIS A 113 -8.75 14.24 21.81
C HIS A 113 -10.12 14.72 22.29
N GLY A 114 -10.92 13.83 22.88
CA GLY A 114 -12.23 14.13 23.42
C GLY A 114 -12.14 15.01 24.66
N GLU A 115 -11.29 14.62 25.61
CA GLU A 115 -11.11 15.33 26.87
C GLU A 115 -10.51 16.72 26.69
N ILE A 116 -9.46 16.86 25.86
CA ILE A 116 -8.87 18.17 25.56
C ILE A 116 -9.89 19.07 24.83
N ALA A 117 -10.68 18.51 23.91
CA ALA A 117 -11.70 19.27 23.20
C ALA A 117 -12.88 19.70 24.07
N GLU A 118 -13.15 18.98 25.15
CA GLU A 118 -14.17 19.33 26.13
C GLU A 118 -13.63 20.38 27.11
N LYS A 119 -12.39 20.22 27.58
CA LYS A 119 -11.71 21.16 28.49
C LYS A 119 -11.46 22.54 27.86
N LEU A 120 -11.04 22.57 26.60
CA LEU A 120 -10.74 23.82 25.88
C LEU A 120 -11.91 24.34 25.03
N TRP A 121 -13.06 23.67 25.08
CA TRP A 121 -14.26 24.02 24.30
C TRP A 121 -14.04 24.14 22.78
N VAL A 122 -13.19 23.28 22.23
CA VAL A 122 -12.83 23.28 20.79
C VAL A 122 -13.43 22.08 20.07
N LYS A 123 -13.41 22.12 18.73
CA LYS A 123 -13.75 20.96 17.91
C LYS A 123 -12.66 19.89 18.06
N ARG A 124 -13.04 18.63 18.31
CA ARG A 124 -12.11 17.47 18.39
C ARG A 124 -11.16 17.38 17.19
N LYS A 125 -11.63 17.80 16.01
CA LYS A 125 -10.81 17.85 14.79
C LYS A 125 -9.62 18.82 14.92
N LEU A 126 -9.80 19.99 15.54
CA LEU A 126 -8.73 20.97 15.71
C LEU A 126 -7.65 20.44 16.66
N VAL A 127 -8.04 19.82 17.76
CA VAL A 127 -7.11 19.14 18.68
C VAL A 127 -6.34 18.03 17.95
N ALA A 128 -7.04 17.20 17.18
CA ALA A 128 -6.41 16.14 16.39
C ALA A 128 -5.46 16.68 15.31
N ASP A 129 -5.75 17.86 14.76
CA ASP A 129 -4.88 18.51 13.78
C ASP A 129 -3.60 19.05 14.46
N VAL A 130 -3.73 19.74 15.60
CA VAL A 130 -2.60 20.27 16.38
C VAL A 130 -1.71 19.17 16.94
N LEU A 131 -2.28 18.14 17.57
CA LEU A 131 -1.49 17.03 18.14
C LEU A 131 -0.85 16.17 17.05
N ARG A 132 -1.48 16.05 15.89
CA ARG A 132 -0.87 15.39 14.73
C ARG A 132 0.32 16.20 14.23
N GLU A 133 0.22 17.52 14.16
CA GLU A 133 1.35 18.38 13.80
C GLU A 133 2.47 18.30 14.83
N LEU A 134 2.17 18.43 16.12
CA LEU A 134 3.17 18.30 17.20
C LEU A 134 3.92 16.96 17.14
N ASN A 135 3.20 15.86 16.94
CA ASN A 135 3.81 14.54 16.76
C ASN A 135 4.57 14.38 15.43
N GLN A 136 4.24 15.16 14.40
CA GLN A 136 4.99 15.20 13.14
C GLN A 136 6.25 16.06 13.22
N THR A 137 6.22 17.12 14.03
CA THR A 137 7.35 18.05 14.24
C THR A 137 8.37 17.48 15.23
N ARG A 138 7.95 16.71 16.24
CA ARG A 138 8.84 16.17 17.29
C ARG A 138 9.82 15.09 16.82
N VAL A 139 9.66 14.53 15.62
CA VAL A 139 10.63 13.59 15.06
C VAL A 139 11.03 14.07 13.68
N GLU A 140 11.97 15.00 13.64
CA GLU A 140 12.65 15.32 12.40
C GLU A 140 13.35 14.07 11.89
N PHE A 141 12.97 13.61 10.69
CA PHE A 141 13.62 12.47 10.07
C PHE A 141 14.94 12.93 9.47
N THR A 142 15.95 13.02 10.33
CA THR A 142 17.30 13.47 10.00
C THR A 142 17.91 12.61 8.89
N ASN A 143 18.93 13.14 8.20
CA ASN A 143 19.62 12.40 7.15
C ASN A 143 20.29 11.12 7.68
N GLU A 144 20.74 11.13 8.95
CA GLU A 144 21.25 9.93 9.62
C GLU A 144 20.16 8.87 9.83
N LEU A 145 19.00 9.27 10.33
CA LEU A 145 17.86 8.34 10.49
C LEU A 145 17.39 7.81 9.14
N LYS A 146 17.40 8.63 8.08
CA LYS A 146 17.12 8.17 6.70
C LYS A 146 18.11 7.10 6.26
N ALA A 147 19.42 7.31 6.47
CA ALA A 147 20.45 6.35 6.11
C ALA A 147 20.27 5.03 6.87
N ARG A 148 20.01 5.09 8.19
CA ARG A 148 19.75 3.89 9.02
C ARG A 148 18.47 3.17 8.61
N ALA A 149 17.41 3.90 8.25
CA ALA A 149 16.16 3.32 7.75
C ALA A 149 16.37 2.60 6.40
N ILE A 150 17.14 3.20 5.48
CA ILE A 150 17.51 2.60 4.20
C ILE A 150 18.34 1.34 4.43
N GLU A 151 19.33 1.39 5.32
CA GLU A 151 20.19 0.24 5.65
C GLU A 151 19.38 -0.92 6.24
N MET A 152 18.48 -0.63 7.19
CA MET A 152 17.58 -1.64 7.74
C MET A 152 16.65 -2.23 6.66
N TYR A 153 16.18 -1.40 5.72
CA TYR A 153 15.37 -1.88 4.60
C TYR A 153 16.16 -2.80 3.65
N LYS A 154 17.41 -2.47 3.33
CA LYS A 154 18.30 -3.31 2.51
C LYS A 154 18.47 -4.69 3.14
N ARG A 155 18.81 -4.74 4.43
CA ARG A 155 19.00 -6.00 5.17
C ARG A 155 17.74 -6.87 5.16
N PHE A 156 16.55 -6.26 5.27
CA PHE A 156 15.29 -7.02 5.14
C PHE A 156 15.07 -7.62 3.75
N VAL A 157 15.55 -6.97 2.69
CA VAL A 157 15.45 -7.50 1.32
C VAL A 157 16.50 -8.59 1.10
N GLU A 158 17.74 -8.36 1.51
CA GLU A 158 18.86 -9.30 1.36
C GLU A 158 18.60 -10.62 2.12
N ASN A 159 18.19 -10.52 3.38
CA ASN A 159 17.93 -11.69 4.22
C ASN A 159 16.54 -12.31 3.97
N GLY A 160 15.74 -11.76 3.04
CA GLY A 160 14.38 -12.21 2.79
C GLY A 160 13.41 -12.03 3.98
N HIS A 161 13.81 -11.32 5.03
CA HIS A 161 12.98 -11.16 6.24
C HIS A 161 11.79 -10.22 5.99
N ARG A 162 10.60 -10.68 6.38
CA ARG A 162 9.31 -10.03 6.15
C ARG A 162 8.54 -9.88 7.48
N PRO A 163 8.70 -8.74 8.18
CA PRO A 163 8.04 -8.54 9.47
C PRO A 163 6.54 -8.27 9.30
N ASP A 164 5.77 -8.57 10.35
CA ASP A 164 4.32 -8.37 10.39
C ASP A 164 3.94 -6.91 10.13
N GLY A 165 2.97 -6.70 9.24
CA GLY A 165 2.56 -5.36 8.82
C GLY A 165 3.53 -4.66 7.86
N GLY A 166 4.62 -5.32 7.45
CA GLY A 166 5.52 -4.92 6.37
C GLY A 166 6.79 -4.20 6.83
N ARG A 167 7.86 -4.35 6.03
CA ARG A 167 9.22 -3.83 6.31
C ARG A 167 9.25 -2.35 6.67
N ARG A 168 8.53 -1.51 5.91
CA ARG A 168 8.49 -0.05 6.15
C ARG A 168 7.76 0.32 7.45
N LYS A 169 6.78 -0.49 7.86
CA LYS A 169 6.06 -0.30 9.13
C LYS A 169 6.95 -0.70 10.30
N ALA A 170 7.68 -1.81 10.19
CA ALA A 170 8.67 -2.22 11.18
C ALA A 170 9.75 -1.15 11.39
N ILE A 171 10.28 -0.56 10.30
CA ILE A 171 11.25 0.55 10.37
C ILE A 171 10.64 1.78 11.08
N SER A 172 9.40 2.14 10.72
CA SER A 172 8.69 3.26 11.35
C SER A 172 8.52 3.07 12.86
N VAL A 173 8.17 1.87 13.31
CA VAL A 173 8.05 1.54 14.73
C VAL A 173 9.42 1.53 15.41
N ALA A 174 10.45 0.93 14.78
CA ALA A 174 11.78 0.80 15.36
C ALA A 174 12.48 2.16 15.60
N PHE A 175 12.28 3.13 14.70
CA PHE A 175 12.90 4.45 14.82
C PHE A 175 11.96 5.52 15.39
N GLY A 176 10.72 5.18 15.75
CA GLY A 176 9.74 6.15 16.26
C GLY A 176 9.34 7.25 15.25
N VAL A 177 9.60 7.05 13.96
CA VAL A 177 9.38 8.04 12.90
C VAL A 177 8.04 7.82 12.18
N PRO A 178 7.39 8.87 11.67
CA PRO A 178 6.19 8.74 10.86
C PRO A 178 6.35 7.82 9.65
N TYR A 179 5.44 6.84 9.50
CA TYR A 179 5.45 5.86 8.40
C TYR A 179 5.56 6.50 7.00
N LYS A 180 4.91 7.65 6.78
CA LYS A 180 4.96 8.36 5.49
C LYS A 180 6.36 8.88 5.15
N GLN A 181 7.12 9.31 6.15
CA GLN A 181 8.49 9.80 5.95
C GLN A 181 9.42 8.64 5.57
N VAL A 182 9.32 7.51 6.29
CA VAL A 182 10.06 6.27 5.95
C VAL A 182 9.72 5.80 4.54
N MET A 183 8.44 5.77 4.18
CA MET A 183 8.00 5.34 2.86
C MET A 183 8.56 6.23 1.75
N ASN A 184 8.56 7.55 1.93
CA ASN A 184 9.11 8.49 0.95
C ASN A 184 10.63 8.32 0.82
N ALA A 185 11.39 8.27 1.92
CA ALA A 185 12.84 8.13 1.86
C ALA A 185 13.28 6.82 1.21
N ILE A 186 12.64 5.69 1.55
CA ILE A 186 12.94 4.40 0.91
C ILE A 186 12.55 4.42 -0.56
N ARG A 187 11.44 5.07 -0.93
CA ARG A 187 11.02 5.18 -2.33
C ARG A 187 12.02 5.99 -3.14
N GLU A 188 12.40 7.17 -2.65
CA GLU A 188 13.37 8.05 -3.29
C GLU A 188 14.71 7.34 -3.50
N TRP A 189 15.23 6.72 -2.45
CA TRP A 189 16.45 5.92 -2.52
C TRP A 189 16.33 4.73 -3.49
N SER A 190 15.20 4.02 -3.48
CA SER A 190 15.00 2.89 -4.40
C SER A 190 14.95 3.37 -5.85
N LEU A 191 14.30 4.49 -6.14
CA LEU A 191 14.29 5.06 -7.49
C LEU A 191 15.71 5.45 -7.93
N SER A 192 16.48 6.08 -7.04
CA SER A 192 17.87 6.44 -7.32
C SER A 192 18.79 5.25 -7.56
N GLN A 193 18.45 4.04 -7.06
CA GLN A 193 19.19 2.82 -7.42
C GLN A 193 18.80 2.30 -8.80
N TYR A 194 17.52 2.40 -9.17
CA TYR A 194 17.04 1.94 -10.48
C TYR A 194 17.55 2.86 -11.61
N GLU A 195 17.68 4.16 -11.34
CA GLU A 195 18.23 5.15 -12.29
C GLU A 195 19.70 4.91 -12.66
N LYS A 196 20.45 4.17 -11.83
CA LYS A 196 21.84 3.77 -12.14
C LYS A 196 21.93 2.66 -13.19
N SER A 197 20.83 1.97 -13.46
CA SER A 197 20.79 0.88 -14.43
C SER A 197 20.63 1.43 -15.85
N PRO A 198 21.26 0.80 -16.86
CA PRO A 198 20.91 1.04 -18.27
C PRO A 198 19.42 0.79 -18.56
N THR A 199 18.77 -0.08 -17.78
CA THR A 199 17.33 -0.35 -17.87
C THR A 199 16.61 -0.09 -16.54
N PRO A 200 16.25 1.18 -16.23
CA PRO A 200 15.58 1.52 -14.98
C PRO A 200 14.21 0.85 -14.81
N THR A 201 13.59 0.37 -15.88
CA THR A 201 12.37 -0.45 -15.79
C THR A 201 12.58 -1.73 -16.58
N PRO A 202 13.03 -2.82 -15.93
CA PRO A 202 13.28 -4.08 -16.62
C PRO A 202 12.03 -4.56 -17.34
N SER A 203 12.18 -4.91 -18.62
CA SER A 203 11.12 -5.50 -19.42
C SER A 203 10.79 -6.90 -18.92
N ARG A 204 9.67 -7.46 -19.38
CA ARG A 204 9.29 -8.83 -19.04
C ARG A 204 10.35 -9.86 -19.48
N GLN A 205 10.96 -9.63 -20.65
CA GLN A 205 12.06 -10.45 -21.15
C GLN A 205 13.25 -10.41 -20.18
N GLN A 206 13.61 -9.23 -19.72
CA GLN A 206 14.74 -9.05 -18.79
C GLN A 206 14.45 -9.69 -17.42
N LEU A 207 13.23 -9.57 -16.89
CA LEU A 207 12.85 -10.24 -15.65
C LEU A 207 12.88 -11.78 -15.78
N PHE A 208 12.50 -12.29 -16.94
CA PHE A 208 12.60 -13.71 -17.27
C PHE A 208 14.05 -14.18 -17.33
N GLU A 209 14.93 -13.42 -17.98
CA GLU A 209 16.36 -13.71 -18.03
C GLU A 209 17.00 -13.69 -16.63
N ILE A 210 16.64 -12.73 -15.77
CA ILE A 210 17.10 -12.73 -14.37
C ILE A 210 16.64 -13.98 -13.64
N GLU A 211 15.37 -14.39 -13.80
CA GLU A 211 14.82 -15.61 -13.18
C GLU A 211 15.56 -16.87 -13.68
N LYS A 212 15.80 -16.99 -15.00
CA LYS A 212 16.56 -18.11 -15.58
C LYS A 212 17.98 -18.17 -15.08
N THR A 213 18.70 -17.05 -15.10
CA THR A 213 20.09 -17.00 -14.63
C THR A 213 20.15 -17.35 -13.14
N TYR A 214 19.22 -16.85 -12.32
CA TYR A 214 19.13 -17.21 -10.91
C TYR A 214 19.00 -18.72 -10.68
N TRP A 215 18.06 -19.38 -11.35
CA TRP A 215 17.89 -20.83 -11.19
C TRP A 215 19.07 -21.63 -11.73
N SER A 216 19.65 -21.20 -12.84
CA SER A 216 20.86 -21.83 -13.41
C SER A 216 22.06 -21.73 -12.46
N GLU A 217 22.27 -20.58 -11.81
CA GLU A 217 23.36 -20.41 -10.85
C GLU A 217 23.11 -21.17 -9.53
N LEU A 218 21.85 -21.31 -9.11
CA LEU A 218 21.49 -22.20 -7.99
C LEU A 218 21.75 -23.68 -8.31
N GLU A 219 21.53 -24.14 -9.53
CA GLU A 219 21.85 -25.54 -9.92
C GLU A 219 23.35 -25.79 -9.89
N LYS A 220 24.12 -24.84 -10.42
CA LYS A 220 25.59 -24.96 -10.47
C LYS A 220 26.23 -24.85 -9.09
N SER A 221 25.52 -24.33 -8.09
CA SER A 221 26.00 -24.13 -6.71
C SER A 221 27.34 -23.40 -6.61
N ARG A 222 27.55 -22.38 -7.46
CA ARG A 222 28.84 -21.67 -7.60
C ARG A 222 29.04 -20.53 -6.63
N TYR A 223 27.97 -19.90 -6.16
CA TYR A 223 28.02 -18.65 -5.42
C TYR A 223 27.16 -18.71 -4.16
N GLY A 224 27.56 -18.01 -3.10
CA GLY A 224 26.70 -17.81 -1.94
C GLY A 224 25.44 -17.01 -2.32
N LEU A 225 24.33 -17.22 -1.60
CA LEU A 225 23.06 -16.50 -1.85
C LEU A 225 23.20 -14.98 -1.75
N ILE A 226 24.16 -14.49 -0.96
CA ILE A 226 24.42 -13.06 -0.75
C ILE A 226 25.11 -12.43 -1.96
N GLU A 227 26.02 -13.16 -2.61
CA GLU A 227 26.83 -12.70 -3.74
C GLU A 227 26.14 -12.91 -5.09
N MET A 228 25.21 -13.87 -5.16
CA MET A 228 24.50 -14.24 -6.39
C MET A 228 23.84 -13.05 -7.12
N PRO A 229 23.19 -12.08 -6.46
CA PRO A 229 22.62 -10.92 -7.16
C PRO A 229 23.66 -10.04 -7.87
N ASP A 230 24.87 -9.94 -7.33
CA ASP A 230 25.97 -9.21 -7.95
C ASP A 230 26.44 -9.94 -9.21
N ARG A 231 26.63 -11.27 -9.11
CA ARG A 231 27.04 -12.11 -10.25
C ARG A 231 26.04 -12.10 -11.40
N ILE A 232 24.74 -12.17 -11.08
CA ILE A 232 23.68 -12.09 -12.10
C ILE A 232 23.69 -10.70 -12.77
N ALA A 233 23.88 -9.63 -11.99
CA ALA A 233 23.95 -8.28 -12.53
C ALA A 233 25.18 -8.09 -13.45
N GLU A 234 26.36 -8.60 -13.03
CA GLU A 234 27.58 -8.60 -13.84
C GLU A 234 27.40 -9.38 -15.15
N GLN A 235 26.78 -10.56 -15.08
CA GLN A 235 26.57 -11.42 -16.25
C GLN A 235 25.60 -10.81 -17.27
N LEU A 236 24.52 -10.17 -16.80
CA LEU A 236 23.51 -9.58 -17.68
C LEU A 236 23.91 -8.18 -18.18
N GLY A 237 24.69 -7.41 -17.41
CA GLY A 237 25.24 -6.11 -17.80
C GLY A 237 24.23 -4.97 -17.93
N TYR A 238 22.93 -5.25 -18.06
CA TYR A 238 21.88 -4.24 -18.21
C TYR A 238 21.05 -3.99 -16.95
N VAL A 239 21.27 -4.76 -15.88
CA VAL A 239 20.60 -4.60 -14.58
C VAL A 239 21.60 -4.41 -13.44
N THR A 240 21.14 -3.77 -12.38
CA THR A 240 21.93 -3.60 -11.14
C THR A 240 21.63 -4.70 -10.13
N ARG A 241 22.58 -4.94 -9.20
CA ARG A 241 22.39 -5.80 -8.03
C ARG A 241 21.05 -5.56 -7.32
N TRP A 242 20.68 -4.28 -7.14
CA TRP A 242 19.44 -3.93 -6.44
C TRP A 242 18.19 -4.36 -7.21
N GLN A 243 18.18 -4.24 -8.54
CA GLN A 243 17.05 -4.71 -9.35
C GLN A 243 16.92 -6.23 -9.30
N VAL A 244 18.05 -6.95 -9.35
CA VAL A 244 18.07 -8.42 -9.18
C VAL A 244 17.52 -8.79 -7.80
N LEU A 245 18.05 -8.21 -6.72
CA LEU A 245 17.56 -8.43 -5.36
C LEU A 245 16.06 -8.16 -5.21
N ARG A 246 15.56 -7.06 -5.78
CA ARG A 246 14.14 -6.71 -5.74
C ARG A 246 13.29 -7.71 -6.52
N TRP A 247 13.78 -8.23 -7.64
CA TRP A 247 13.08 -9.26 -8.40
C TRP A 247 13.08 -10.60 -7.66
N LEU A 248 14.21 -11.02 -7.09
CA LEU A 248 14.30 -12.22 -6.27
C LEU A 248 13.43 -12.11 -5.01
N ASP A 249 13.31 -10.92 -4.42
CA ASP A 249 12.38 -10.67 -3.32
C ASP A 249 10.92 -10.88 -3.74
N VAL A 250 10.54 -10.44 -4.94
CA VAL A 250 9.19 -10.69 -5.49
C VAL A 250 8.99 -12.17 -5.84
N LEU A 251 10.02 -12.84 -6.36
CA LEU A 251 9.99 -14.26 -6.68
C LEU A 251 9.77 -15.12 -5.42
N HIS A 252 10.31 -14.65 -4.29
CA HIS A 252 10.16 -15.25 -2.96
C HIS A 252 9.17 -14.46 -2.09
N ASP A 253 8.02 -14.07 -2.66
CA ASP A 253 6.94 -13.43 -1.92
C ASP A 253 6.43 -14.26 -0.72
N ASP A 254 5.68 -13.60 0.16
CA ASP A 254 5.22 -14.17 1.43
C ASP A 254 4.22 -15.32 1.21
N GLU A 255 4.56 -16.51 1.72
CA GLU A 255 3.69 -17.69 1.67
C GLU A 255 2.34 -17.46 2.36
N ARG A 256 2.30 -16.55 3.35
CA ARG A 256 1.07 -16.19 4.07
C ARG A 256 -0.02 -15.62 3.16
N ALA A 257 0.35 -15.10 1.98
CA ALA A 257 -0.60 -14.61 0.99
C ALA A 257 -1.49 -15.73 0.39
N PHE A 258 -1.13 -17.00 0.58
CA PHE A 258 -1.80 -18.16 -0.01
C PHE A 258 -2.49 -19.08 1.01
N VAL A 259 -2.55 -18.71 2.29
CA VAL A 259 -3.18 -19.52 3.36
C VAL A 259 -4.64 -19.86 3.05
N SER A 260 -5.37 -18.94 2.40
CA SER A 260 -6.78 -19.15 2.03
C SER A 260 -6.99 -19.89 0.71
N VAL A 261 -5.91 -20.28 0.01
CA VAL A 261 -5.99 -20.94 -1.30
C VAL A 261 -5.89 -22.46 -1.09
N SER A 262 -6.88 -23.20 -1.60
CA SER A 262 -6.89 -24.66 -1.51
C SER A 262 -5.78 -25.29 -2.34
N ASP A 263 -5.18 -26.35 -1.82
CA ASP A 263 -4.16 -27.11 -2.55
C ASP A 263 -4.79 -27.95 -3.67
N PRO A 264 -4.23 -27.93 -4.89
CA PRO A 264 -4.60 -28.88 -5.94
C PRO A 264 -4.12 -30.30 -5.58
N SER A 265 -4.65 -31.31 -6.26
CA SER A 265 -4.23 -32.71 -6.06
C SER A 265 -2.73 -32.89 -6.35
N PRO A 266 -2.04 -33.89 -5.74
CA PRO A 266 -0.62 -34.13 -5.96
C PRO A 266 -0.24 -34.24 -7.45
N GLU A 267 -1.03 -34.96 -8.24
CA GLU A 267 -0.86 -35.08 -9.70
C GLU A 267 -0.89 -33.72 -10.41
N LEU A 268 -1.77 -32.82 -9.98
CA LEU A 268 -1.84 -31.47 -10.54
C LEU A 268 -0.68 -30.59 -10.07
N GLN A 269 -0.15 -30.83 -8.87
CA GLN A 269 1.04 -30.14 -8.38
C GLN A 269 2.26 -30.50 -9.23
N GLU A 270 2.47 -31.79 -9.51
CA GLU A 270 3.57 -32.26 -10.37
C GLU A 270 3.46 -31.66 -11.77
N ARG A 271 2.27 -31.69 -12.39
CA ARG A 271 2.05 -31.06 -13.70
C ARG A 271 2.33 -29.55 -13.70
N ILE A 272 2.04 -28.84 -12.61
CA ILE A 272 2.40 -27.41 -12.48
C ILE A 272 3.92 -27.24 -12.51
N LEU A 273 4.67 -28.11 -11.82
CA LEU A 273 6.13 -28.04 -11.77
C LEU A 273 6.77 -28.41 -13.11
N GLU A 274 6.23 -29.39 -13.82
CA GLU A 274 6.66 -29.74 -15.18
C GLU A 274 6.47 -28.56 -16.16
N GLU A 275 5.31 -27.92 -16.15
CA GLU A 275 5.05 -26.73 -16.98
C GLU A 275 5.95 -25.55 -16.60
N TYR A 276 6.29 -25.42 -15.32
CA TYR A 276 7.25 -24.43 -14.86
C TYR A 276 8.66 -24.71 -15.34
N GLN A 277 9.10 -25.97 -15.36
CA GLN A 277 10.39 -26.35 -15.93
C GLN A 277 10.45 -26.03 -17.43
N LYS A 278 9.40 -26.37 -18.19
CA LYS A 278 9.28 -25.98 -19.61
C LYS A 278 9.38 -24.47 -19.81
N TYR A 279 8.79 -23.68 -18.90
CA TYR A 279 8.93 -22.23 -18.91
C TYR A 279 10.38 -21.77 -18.70
N LEU A 280 11.10 -22.37 -17.74
CA LEU A 280 12.51 -22.04 -17.52
C LEU A 280 13.39 -22.43 -18.71
N ASP A 281 13.06 -23.52 -19.41
CA ASP A 281 13.79 -23.98 -20.58
C ASP A 281 13.46 -23.18 -21.85
N ALA A 282 12.33 -22.47 -21.87
CA ALA A 282 11.89 -21.69 -23.02
C ALA A 282 12.87 -20.55 -23.39
N PRO A 283 12.97 -20.18 -24.68
CA PRO A 283 13.84 -19.08 -25.12
C PRO A 283 13.29 -17.70 -24.74
N ALA A 284 11.99 -17.58 -24.48
CA ALA A 284 11.29 -16.32 -24.21
C ALA A 284 10.14 -16.52 -23.21
N PRO A 285 9.72 -15.48 -22.46
CA PRO A 285 8.58 -15.57 -21.57
C PRO A 285 7.26 -15.70 -22.36
N PRO A 286 6.21 -16.29 -21.76
CA PRO A 286 4.93 -16.45 -22.42
C PRO A 286 4.26 -15.09 -22.64
N GLU A 287 3.37 -14.98 -23.63
CA GLU A 287 2.65 -13.72 -23.92
C GLU A 287 1.79 -13.26 -22.73
N HIS A 288 1.07 -14.19 -22.11
CA HIS A 288 0.29 -13.95 -20.90
C HIS A 288 1.09 -14.27 -19.64
N GLY A 289 0.68 -13.73 -18.48
CA GLY A 289 1.40 -13.97 -17.23
C GLY A 289 1.61 -15.46 -16.94
N LEU A 290 2.77 -15.83 -16.38
CA LEU A 290 3.18 -17.22 -16.14
C LEU A 290 2.06 -18.06 -15.51
N HIS A 291 1.49 -17.57 -14.41
CA HIS A 291 0.45 -18.28 -13.68
C HIS A 291 -0.83 -18.50 -14.50
N ILE A 292 -1.18 -17.57 -15.40
CA ILE A 292 -2.33 -17.71 -16.29
C ILE A 292 -2.03 -18.73 -17.37
N THR A 293 -0.83 -18.67 -17.95
CA THR A 293 -0.40 -19.59 -19.00
C THR A 293 -0.41 -21.04 -18.51
N ILE A 294 0.21 -21.33 -17.36
CA ILE A 294 0.22 -22.68 -16.77
C ILE A 294 -1.21 -23.14 -16.41
N ALA A 295 -2.02 -22.24 -15.82
CA ALA A 295 -3.40 -22.57 -15.47
C ALA A 295 -4.23 -22.93 -16.72
N ASN A 296 -4.06 -22.20 -17.83
CA ASN A 296 -4.73 -22.48 -19.09
C ASN A 296 -4.26 -23.80 -19.72
N ASN A 297 -2.96 -24.10 -19.67
CA ASN A 297 -2.42 -25.36 -20.20
C ASN A 297 -2.94 -26.59 -19.45
N ILE A 298 -3.14 -26.47 -18.14
CA ILE A 298 -3.63 -27.58 -17.29
C ILE A 298 -5.17 -27.64 -17.28
N GLY A 299 -5.85 -26.50 -17.35
CA GLY A 299 -7.32 -26.37 -17.40
C GLY A 299 -8.07 -26.66 -16.10
N LYS A 300 -7.46 -27.38 -15.15
CA LYS A 300 -8.08 -27.83 -13.88
C LYS A 300 -7.60 -27.08 -12.63
N VAL A 301 -6.77 -26.05 -12.79
CA VAL A 301 -6.19 -25.28 -11.68
C VAL A 301 -6.39 -23.79 -11.91
N SER A 302 -6.57 -23.02 -10.84
CA SER A 302 -6.64 -21.57 -10.91
C SER A 302 -5.23 -20.94 -10.91
N PRO A 303 -5.06 -19.73 -11.49
CA PRO A 303 -3.77 -19.03 -11.45
C PRO A 303 -3.23 -18.79 -10.02
N ARG A 304 -4.11 -18.67 -9.01
CA ARG A 304 -3.68 -18.53 -7.62
C ARG A 304 -3.16 -19.83 -7.02
N GLN A 305 -3.71 -20.99 -7.43
CA GLN A 305 -3.18 -22.29 -7.05
C GLN A 305 -1.82 -22.53 -7.68
N VAL A 306 -1.66 -22.20 -8.97
CA VAL A 306 -0.34 -22.22 -9.64
C VAL A 306 0.65 -21.37 -8.87
N HIS A 307 0.30 -20.11 -8.57
CA HIS A 307 1.18 -19.21 -7.81
C HIS A 307 1.58 -19.81 -6.45
N LYS A 308 0.62 -20.37 -5.69
CA LYS A 308 0.92 -21.04 -4.40
C LYS A 308 1.94 -22.17 -4.56
N ILE A 309 1.73 -23.07 -5.53
CA ILE A 309 2.62 -24.23 -5.75
C ILE A 309 4.01 -23.79 -6.19
N LEU A 310 4.11 -22.83 -7.13
CA LEU A 310 5.40 -22.28 -7.52
C LEU A 310 6.10 -21.59 -6.36
N GLN A 311 5.37 -20.87 -5.51
CA GLN A 311 5.94 -20.19 -4.35
C GLN A 311 6.57 -21.18 -3.37
N ILE A 312 5.83 -22.25 -3.03
CA ILE A 312 6.31 -23.32 -2.15
C ILE A 312 7.53 -24.01 -2.76
N HIS A 313 7.49 -24.32 -4.07
CA HIS A 313 8.62 -24.94 -4.76
C HIS A 313 9.88 -24.07 -4.72
N ARG A 314 9.74 -22.76 -5.00
CA ARG A 314 10.85 -21.80 -4.99
C ARG A 314 11.47 -21.66 -3.60
N HIS A 315 10.65 -21.56 -2.55
CA HIS A 315 11.13 -21.50 -1.17
C HIS A 315 11.82 -22.79 -0.74
N LYS A 316 11.25 -23.97 -1.06
CA LYS A 316 11.90 -25.26 -0.81
C LYS A 316 13.27 -25.36 -1.48
N ARG A 317 13.35 -24.97 -2.76
CA ARG A 317 14.59 -25.02 -3.55
C ARG A 317 15.66 -24.06 -3.03
N ARG A 318 15.26 -22.87 -2.56
CA ARG A 318 16.15 -21.91 -1.91
C ARG A 318 16.62 -22.39 -0.53
N ALA A 319 15.74 -23.02 0.24
CA ALA A 319 16.07 -23.56 1.57
C ALA A 319 16.98 -24.79 1.50
N SER A 320 16.90 -25.58 0.43
CA SER A 320 17.80 -26.72 0.20
C SER A 320 19.18 -26.30 -0.33
N TYR A 321 19.41 -25.02 -0.60
CA TYR A 321 20.67 -24.54 -1.15
C TYR A 321 21.78 -24.56 -0.08
N PRO A 322 22.92 -25.21 -0.33
CA PRO A 322 24.00 -25.31 0.66
C PRO A 322 24.54 -23.90 1.00
N HIS A 323 24.67 -23.63 2.29
CA HIS A 323 25.38 -22.45 2.78
C HIS A 323 26.89 -22.69 2.61
N ILE A 324 27.40 -22.41 1.40
CA ILE A 324 28.83 -22.39 1.11
C ILE A 324 29.43 -21.11 1.66
#